data_AF-A0AAV4FCD9-F1
#
_entry.id   AF-A0AAV4FCD9-F1
#
_cell.length_a   1.000
_cell.length_b   1.000
_cell.length_c   1.000
_cell.angle_alpha   90.00
_cell.angle_beta   90.00
_cell.angle_gamma   90.00
#
_symmetry.space_group_name_H-M   'P 1'
#
loop_
_entity.id
_entity.type
_entity.pdbx_description
1 polymer ?
#
loop_
_entity_poly.entity_id
_entity_poly.type
_entity_poly.pdbx_seq_one_letter_code
_entity_poly.pdbx_strand_id
1 'polypeptide(L)' 'MDRKGGEDILINTCSPGFVATDMTQHKGHLTLEEGAVTPVYVALLPPNIQEPRGRFIRNKEISQEIQGC' A
#
# COMPACT_ATOMS: atom_id res chain seq x y z
N MET A 1 9.04 -16.37 6.44
CA MET A 1 9.03 -14.99 6.97
C MET A 1 9.51 -15.09 8.40
N ASP A 2 10.76 -14.73 8.67
CA ASP A 2 11.35 -14.90 9.99
C ASP A 2 10.55 -14.14 11.04
N ARG A 3 10.31 -14.81 12.17
CA ARG A 3 9.39 -14.40 13.24
C ARG A 3 9.77 -13.07 13.92
N LYS A 4 10.94 -12.52 13.58
CA LYS A 4 11.52 -11.23 14.02
C LYS A 4 12.16 -10.48 12.84
N GLY A 5 11.42 -10.28 11.75
CA GLY A 5 11.91 -9.42 10.66
C GLY A 5 12.40 -8.07 11.22
N GLY A 6 13.49 -7.52 10.65
CA GLY A 6 14.18 -6.32 11.15
C GLY A 6 13.23 -5.23 11.64
N GLU A 7 13.54 -4.64 12.80
CA GLU A 7 12.71 -3.59 13.40
C GLU A 7 12.60 -2.34 12.50
N ASP A 8 13.53 -2.22 11.55
CA ASP A 8 13.62 -1.20 10.51
C ASP A 8 12.85 -1.54 9.22
N ILE A 9 12.41 -2.79 9.03
CA ILE A 9 11.74 -3.23 7.81
C ILE A 9 10.23 -3.22 8.01
N LEU A 10 9.56 -2.37 7.23
CA LEU A 10 8.09 -2.31 7.16
C LEU A 10 7.58 -3.06 5.93
N ILE A 11 6.64 -3.96 6.16
CA ILE A 11 5.95 -4.71 5.09
C ILE A 11 4.47 -4.38 5.20
N ASN A 12 3.87 -3.88 4.12
CA ASN A 12 2.45 -3.57 4.04
C ASN A 12 1.90 -4.07 2.70
N THR A 13 0.59 -4.28 2.66
CA THR A 13 -0.15 -4.47 1.42
C THR A 13 -0.77 -3.14 1.01
N CYS A 14 -0.84 -2.87 -0.29
CA CYS A 14 -1.46 -1.65 -0.78
C CYS A 14 -2.33 -1.92 -2.01
N SER A 15 -3.29 -1.03 -2.25
CA SER A 15 -4.07 -1.02 -3.49
C SER A 15 -3.86 0.29 -4.24
N PRO A 16 -3.52 0.22 -5.54
CA PRO A 16 -3.43 1.40 -6.39
C PRO A 16 -4.82 1.92 -6.84
N GLY A 17 -5.92 1.24 -6.47
CA GLY A 17 -7.24 1.54 -7.00
C GLY A 17 -7.48 1.01 -8.42
N PHE A 18 -8.51 1.52 -9.10
CA PHE A 18 -8.86 1.08 -10.46
C PHE A 18 -8.21 1.98 -11.51
N VAL A 19 -6.99 1.61 -11.89
CA VAL A 19 -6.09 2.40 -12.76
C VAL A 19 -6.23 2.02 -14.23
N ALA A 20 -6.21 3.00 -15.14
CA ALA A 20 -6.23 2.79 -16.58
C ALA A 20 -4.89 2.25 -17.08
N THR A 21 -4.79 0.92 -17.16
CA THR A 21 -3.59 0.17 -17.59
C THR A 21 -4.01 -0.91 -18.59
N ASP A 22 -3.04 -1.57 -19.22
CA ASP A 22 -3.32 -2.71 -20.10
C ASP A 22 -4.09 -3.82 -19.37
N MET A 23 -3.80 -4.05 -18.08
CA MET A 23 -4.53 -5.01 -17.22
C MET A 23 -6.04 -4.71 -17.15
N THR A 24 -6.41 -3.43 -17.16
CA THR A 24 -7.80 -2.97 -17.09
C THR A 24 -8.38 -2.58 -18.45
N GLN A 25 -7.68 -2.90 -19.56
CA GLN A 25 -8.02 -2.46 -20.91
C GLN A 25 -8.20 -0.93 -21.01
N HIS A 26 -7.42 -0.18 -20.24
CA HIS A 26 -7.52 1.28 -20.11
C HIS A 26 -8.90 1.79 -19.66
N LYS A 27 -9.71 0.96 -18.98
CA LYS A 27 -11.05 1.33 -18.46
C LYS A 27 -11.04 1.81 -17.01
N GLY A 28 -9.87 1.88 -16.38
CA GLY A 28 -9.73 2.41 -15.03
C GLY A 28 -10.15 3.88 -14.94
N HIS A 29 -10.69 4.29 -13.78
CA HIS A 29 -11.08 5.68 -13.55
C HIS A 29 -9.92 6.54 -13.02
N LEU A 30 -8.78 5.94 -12.66
CA LEU A 30 -7.57 6.65 -12.23
C LEU A 30 -6.51 6.66 -13.33
N THR A 31 -5.72 7.73 -13.39
CA THR A 31 -4.49 7.76 -14.19
C THR A 31 -3.38 6.93 -13.55
N LEU A 32 -2.31 6.68 -14.31
CA LEU A 32 -1.11 5.99 -13.82
C LEU A 32 -0.51 6.71 -12.61
N GLU A 33 -0.42 8.05 -12.68
CA GLU A 33 0.14 8.90 -11.63
C GLU A 33 -0.71 8.83 -10.36
N GLU A 34 -2.04 8.92 -10.49
CA GLU A 34 -2.97 8.81 -9.36
C GLU A 34 -2.87 7.43 -8.69
N GLY A 35 -2.80 6.36 -9.49
CA GLY A 35 -2.65 5.00 -9.00
C GLY A 35 -1.32 4.74 -8.28
N ALA A 36 -0.24 5.42 -8.70
CA ALA A 36 1.09 5.27 -8.12
C ALA A 36 1.24 5.95 -6.75
N VAL A 37 0.36 6.90 -6.39
CA VAL A 37 0.45 7.66 -5.14
C VAL A 37 0.51 6.75 -3.91
N THR A 38 -0.38 5.76 -3.80
CA THR A 38 -0.44 4.90 -2.60
C THR A 38 0.79 3.99 -2.49
N PRO A 39 1.20 3.25 -3.53
CA PRO A 39 2.45 2.46 -3.48
C PRO A 39 3.69 3.30 -3.15
N VAL A 40 3.81 4.50 -3.74
CA VAL A 40 4.94 5.41 -3.47
C VAL A 40 4.92 5.92 -2.03
N TYR A 41 3.76 6.27 -1.50
CA TYR A 41 3.60 6.65 -0.10
C TYR A 41 4.08 5.55 0.85
N VAL A 42 3.72 4.30 0.58
CA VAL A 42 4.13 3.15 1.42
C VAL A 42 5.64 2.88 1.30
N ALA A 43 6.23 3.07 0.12
CA ALA A 43 7.66 2.89 -0.10
C ALA A 43 8.51 3.99 0.58
N LEU A 44 7.95 5.19 0.77
CA LEU A 44 8.62 6.36 1.31
C LEU A 44 8.23 6.67 2.76
N LEU A 45 7.75 5.67 3.51
CA LEU A 45 7.49 5.83 4.93
C LEU A 45 8.77 6.29 5.67
N PRO A 46 8.67 7.24 6.61
CA PRO A 46 9.82 7.71 7.35
C PRO A 46 10.60 6.57 8.04
N PRO A 47 11.94 6.67 8.13
CA PRO A 47 12.72 5.68 8.85
C PRO A 47 12.37 5.68 10.34
N ASN A 48 12.58 4.54 11.00
CA ASN A 48 12.38 4.33 12.44
C ASN A 48 10.93 4.49 12.92
N ILE A 49 9.93 4.34 12.04
CA ILE A 49 8.53 4.22 12.45
C ILE A 49 8.15 2.74 12.57
N GLN A 50 7.30 2.39 13.53
CA GLN A 50 6.83 1.02 13.73
C GLN A 50 5.50 0.73 13.00
N GLU A 51 4.76 1.78 12.63
CA GLU A 51 3.46 1.69 11.96
C GLU A 51 3.40 2.65 10.76
N PRO A 52 2.67 2.30 9.69
CA PRO A 52 1.89 1.08 9.52
C PRO A 52 2.75 -0.16 9.24
N ARG A 53 2.47 -1.29 9.92
CA ARG A 53 3.09 -2.59 9.65
C ARG A 53 2.05 -3.70 9.49
N GLY A 54 2.17 -4.49 8.42
CA GLY A 54 1.24 -5.58 8.11
C GLY A 54 -0.17 -5.10 7.78
N ARG A 55 -0.33 -3.83 7.40
CA ARG A 55 -1.64 -3.23 7.11
C ARG A 55 -1.93 -3.20 5.61
N PHE A 56 -3.20 -3.07 5.28
CA PHE A 56 -3.72 -2.84 3.95
C PHE A 56 -4.01 -1.35 3.80
N ILE A 57 -3.32 -0.73 2.86
CA ILE A 57 -3.32 0.72 2.67
C ILE A 57 -3.97 1.05 1.32
N ARG A 58 -4.96 1.93 1.35
CA ARG A 58 -5.65 2.44 0.15
C ARG A 58 -5.87 3.94 0.32
N ASN A 59 -5.65 4.71 -0.75
CA ASN A 59 -5.77 6.17 -0.73
C ASN A 59 -4.91 6.85 0.36
N LYS A 60 -3.74 6.28 0.67
CA LYS A 60 -2.84 6.70 1.78
C LYS A 60 -3.43 6.53 3.19
N GLU A 61 -4.51 5.77 3.34
CA GLU A 61 -5.16 5.48 4.61
C GLU A 61 -5.12 3.98 4.90
N ILE A 62 -5.10 3.63 6.19
CA ILE A 62 -5.21 2.23 6.62
C ILE A 62 -6.68 1.83 6.50
N SER A 63 -6.98 0.82 5.68
CA SER A 63 -8.34 0.27 5.63
C SER A 63 -8.67 -0.46 6.93
N GLN A 64 -9.87 -0.23 7.46
CA GLN A 64 -10.33 -0.82 8.72
C GLN A 64 -10.71 -2.32 8.60
N GLU A 65 -10.72 -2.88 7.39
CA GLU A 65 -11.34 -4.17 7.07
C GLU A 65 -10.50 -5.41 7.42
N ILE A 66 -9.28 -5.25 7.94
CA ILE A 66 -8.39 -6.38 8.30
C ILE A 66 -8.03 -6.47 9.80
N GLN A 67 -8.70 -5.71 10.68
CA GLN A 67 -8.46 -5.81 12.13
C GLN A 67 -9.24 -6.96 12.80
N GLY A 68 -9.30 -8.14 12.18
CA GLY A 68 -10.09 -9.25 12.72
C GLY A 68 -9.82 -10.58 12.04
N CYS A 69 -8.78 -11.27 12.49
CA CYS A 69 -8.84 -12.69 12.80
C CYS A 69 -8.41 -12.83 14.25
#